data_AF-A0A534XGK4-F1
#
_entry.id   AF-A0A534XGK4-F1
#
_cell.length_a   1.000
_cell.length_b   1.000
_cell.length_c   1.000
_cell.angle_alpha   90.00
_cell.angle_beta   90.00
_cell.angle_gamma   90.00
#
_symmetry.space_group_name_H-M   'P 1'
#
loop_
_entity.id
_entity.type
_entity.pdbx_description
1 polymer ?
#
loop_
_entity_poly.entity_id
_entity_poly.type
_entity_poly.pdbx_seq_one_letter_code
_entity_poly.pdbx_strand_id
1 'polypeptide(L)'
;GDPLFPWLAQTASLAQMKWFLAQEVAGEAGFDDLLALTQVKMPVQAKLELARNYWDEMGRGRPSAMHGPLLSDLARALGVNADPEKTVWESLALANLMVALALDRRYAYHSIGALGAIELTAPGRVAQVDRGLARLGVPEAARRYFTLHATLDLKHSEAWNREVLRSLVAREPRAAQAIAEGALMRLRAGARCFDRYRRELQPSELAQGVAVAP
;
A
#
# COMPACT_ATOMS: atom_id res chain seq x y z
N GLY A 1 13.23 5.78 -4.27
CA GLY A 1 12.03 5.81 -3.40
C GLY A 1 11.78 7.23 -2.97
N ASP A 2 10.58 7.53 -2.48
CA ASP A 2 10.23 8.88 -2.00
C ASP A 2 11.02 9.24 -0.72
N PRO A 3 11.55 10.48 -0.59
CA PRO A 3 12.42 10.85 0.53
C PRO A 3 11.70 10.98 1.88
N LEU A 4 10.36 10.96 1.91
CA LEU A 4 9.57 10.89 3.13
C LEU A 4 9.94 9.66 3.98
N PHE A 5 10.08 8.50 3.35
CA PHE A 5 10.22 7.23 4.06
C PHE A 5 11.58 7.06 4.75
N PRO A 6 12.74 7.43 4.15
CA PRO A 6 14.00 7.50 4.87
C PRO A 6 13.95 8.45 6.06
N TRP A 7 13.27 9.60 5.93
CA TRP A 7 13.11 10.56 7.02
C TRP A 7 12.22 10.02 8.15
N LEU A 8 11.12 9.32 7.82
CA LEU A 8 10.30 8.61 8.81
C LEU A 8 11.13 7.57 9.58
N ALA A 9 11.97 6.83 8.86
CA ALA A 9 12.81 5.80 9.44
C ALA A 9 13.87 6.36 10.39
N GLN A 10 14.46 7.52 10.09
CA GLN A 10 15.67 8.02 10.76
C GLN A 10 15.42 9.19 11.71
N THR A 11 14.47 10.07 11.40
CA THR A 11 14.38 11.40 12.02
C THR A 11 13.05 11.66 12.71
N ALA A 12 11.92 11.26 12.09
CA ALA A 12 10.58 11.60 12.58
C ALA A 12 10.39 11.29 14.08
N SER A 13 9.71 12.20 14.78
CA SER A 13 9.24 11.97 16.15
C SER A 13 8.07 10.97 16.20
N LEU A 14 7.75 10.47 17.39
CA LEU A 14 6.57 9.61 17.57
C LEU A 14 5.27 10.32 17.19
N ALA A 15 5.14 11.62 17.49
CA ALA A 15 3.97 12.41 17.11
C ALA A 15 3.81 12.49 15.58
N GLN A 16 4.90 12.74 14.86
CA GLN A 16 4.91 12.79 13.39
C GLN A 16 4.62 11.42 12.77
N MET A 17 5.20 10.34 13.33
CA MET A 17 4.90 8.97 12.90
C MET A 17 3.43 8.61 13.12
N LYS A 18 2.86 8.97 14.27
CA LYS A 18 1.42 8.76 14.56
C LYS A 18 0.52 9.56 13.61
N TRP A 19 0.90 10.78 13.26
CA TRP A 19 0.16 11.57 12.28
C TRP A 19 0.16 10.90 10.90
N PHE A 20 1.32 10.44 10.43
CA PHE A 20 1.46 9.70 9.18
C PHE A 20 0.61 8.43 9.19
N LEU A 21 0.70 7.63 10.26
CA LEU A 21 -0.09 6.41 10.40
C LEU A 21 -1.59 6.68 10.43
N ALA A 22 -2.04 7.81 11.00
CA ALA A 22 -3.46 8.17 10.95
C ALA A 22 -3.95 8.33 9.51
N GLN A 23 -3.12 8.89 8.61
CA GLN A 23 -3.48 9.06 7.20
C GLN A 23 -3.53 7.74 6.45
N GLU A 24 -2.56 6.85 6.70
CA GLU A 24 -2.48 5.55 6.04
C GLU A 24 -3.60 4.61 6.52
N VAL A 25 -3.90 4.60 7.82
CA VAL A 25 -4.96 3.75 8.39
C VAL A 25 -6.34 4.22 7.94
N ALA A 26 -6.60 5.53 7.93
CA ALA A 26 -7.89 6.06 7.49
C ALA A 26 -8.07 5.99 5.96
N GLY A 27 -6.96 6.07 5.21
CA GLY A 27 -6.94 5.90 3.75
C GLY A 27 -6.83 4.45 3.28
N GLU A 28 -6.74 3.50 4.20
CA GLU A 28 -6.71 2.08 3.86
C GLU A 28 -8.08 1.70 3.28
N ALA A 29 -8.05 1.20 2.04
CA ALA A 29 -9.26 0.81 1.32
C ALA A 29 -9.59 -0.68 1.48
N GLY A 30 -8.79 -1.42 2.26
CA GLY A 30 -8.94 -2.85 2.49
C GLY A 30 -8.37 -3.65 1.32
N PHE A 31 -7.06 -3.85 1.29
CA PHE A 31 -6.39 -4.57 0.20
C PHE A 31 -7.01 -5.95 -0.08
N ASP A 32 -7.38 -6.69 0.96
CA ASP A 32 -8.05 -7.99 0.88
C ASP A 32 -9.43 -7.89 0.22
N ASP A 33 -10.26 -6.91 0.60
CA ASP A 33 -11.57 -6.67 0.00
C ASP A 33 -11.44 -6.27 -1.49
N LEU A 34 -10.49 -5.40 -1.81
CA LEU A 34 -10.22 -4.99 -3.19
C LEU A 34 -9.76 -6.17 -4.05
N LEU A 35 -8.93 -7.07 -3.50
CA LEU A 35 -8.54 -8.31 -4.16
C LEU A 35 -9.73 -9.25 -4.38
N ALA A 36 -10.58 -9.42 -3.36
CA ALA A 36 -11.78 -10.24 -3.42
C ALA A 36 -12.73 -9.78 -4.54
N LEU A 37 -12.91 -8.47 -4.68
CA LEU A 37 -13.73 -7.88 -5.74
C LEU A 37 -13.08 -8.01 -7.12
N THR A 38 -11.78 -7.77 -7.22
CA THR A 38 -11.04 -7.73 -8.50
C THR A 38 -10.90 -9.10 -9.15
N GLN A 39 -10.74 -10.17 -8.36
CA GLN A 39 -10.48 -11.52 -8.89
C GLN A 39 -11.66 -12.18 -9.61
N VAL A 40 -12.87 -11.65 -9.46
CA VAL A 40 -14.07 -12.28 -10.01
C VAL A 40 -14.04 -12.32 -11.53
N LYS A 41 -14.27 -13.52 -12.09
CA LYS A 41 -14.20 -13.82 -13.54
C LYS A 41 -12.83 -13.61 -14.20
N MET A 42 -11.76 -13.39 -13.42
CA MET A 42 -10.40 -13.36 -13.97
C MET A 42 -10.02 -14.70 -14.62
N PRO A 43 -9.21 -14.68 -15.69
CA PRO A 43 -8.63 -15.89 -16.29
C PRO A 43 -7.93 -16.78 -15.26
N VAL A 44 -8.00 -18.09 -15.47
CA VAL A 44 -7.65 -19.12 -14.46
C VAL A 44 -6.30 -18.89 -13.79
N GLN A 45 -5.22 -18.67 -14.55
CA GLN A 45 -3.88 -18.52 -13.98
C GLN A 45 -3.76 -17.29 -13.06
N ALA A 46 -4.15 -16.12 -13.57
CA ALA A 46 -4.19 -14.90 -12.78
C ALA A 46 -5.12 -15.05 -11.57
N LYS A 47 -6.30 -15.66 -11.75
CA LYS A 47 -7.27 -15.88 -10.68
C LYS A 47 -6.73 -16.76 -9.55
N LEU A 48 -5.98 -17.81 -9.88
CA LEU A 48 -5.37 -18.68 -8.86
C LEU A 48 -4.31 -17.93 -8.04
N GLU A 49 -3.54 -17.04 -8.67
CA GLU A 49 -2.60 -16.21 -7.92
C GLU A 49 -3.31 -15.16 -7.05
N LEU A 50 -4.32 -14.47 -7.59
CA LEU A 50 -5.13 -13.53 -6.82
C LEU A 50 -5.80 -14.20 -5.62
N ALA A 51 -6.26 -15.45 -5.78
CA ALA A 51 -6.84 -16.22 -4.69
C ALA A 51 -5.80 -16.65 -3.64
N ARG A 52 -4.58 -16.99 -4.06
CA ARG A 52 -3.47 -17.28 -3.12
C ARG A 52 -3.08 -16.06 -2.31
N ASN A 53 -2.93 -14.91 -2.98
CA ASN A 53 -2.63 -13.64 -2.34
C ASN A 53 -3.75 -13.27 -1.34
N TYR A 54 -5.01 -13.29 -1.77
CA TYR A 54 -6.15 -13.08 -0.87
C TYR A 54 -6.12 -14.04 0.34
N TRP A 55 -5.79 -15.32 0.13
CA TRP A 55 -5.71 -16.27 1.24
C TRP A 55 -4.59 -15.95 2.25
N ASP A 56 -3.46 -15.42 1.77
CA ASP A 56 -2.39 -14.93 2.63
C ASP A 56 -2.86 -13.70 3.43
N GLU A 57 -3.53 -12.73 2.78
CA GLU A 57 -4.10 -11.54 3.44
C GLU A 57 -5.13 -11.90 4.52
N MET A 58 -5.92 -12.95 4.29
CA MET A 58 -6.86 -13.51 5.27
C MET A 58 -6.17 -14.29 6.41
N GLY A 59 -4.84 -14.18 6.56
CA GLY A 59 -4.06 -14.85 7.59
C GLY A 59 -4.08 -16.37 7.47
N ARG A 60 -4.43 -16.88 6.29
CA ARG A 60 -4.73 -18.30 6.03
C ARG A 60 -5.79 -18.85 6.99
N GLY A 61 -6.83 -18.06 7.25
CA GLY A 61 -7.96 -18.43 8.11
C GLY A 61 -7.69 -18.30 9.60
N ARG A 62 -6.54 -17.73 10.00
CA ARG A 62 -6.22 -17.45 11.41
C ARG A 62 -6.49 -15.96 11.68
N PRO A 63 -7.50 -15.60 12.49
CA PRO A 63 -7.84 -14.20 12.76
C PRO A 63 -6.66 -13.37 13.29
N SER A 64 -5.80 -13.97 14.13
CA SER A 64 -4.62 -13.32 14.70
C SER A 64 -3.46 -13.10 13.71
N ALA A 65 -3.61 -13.55 12.47
CA ALA A 65 -2.67 -13.39 11.38
C ALA A 65 -3.28 -12.67 10.16
N MET A 66 -4.56 -12.28 10.21
CA MET A 66 -5.18 -11.51 9.14
C MET A 66 -4.59 -10.09 9.12
N HIS A 67 -4.26 -9.59 7.94
CA HIS A 67 -3.45 -8.37 7.82
C HIS A 67 -4.20 -7.10 8.25
N GLY A 68 -5.46 -6.94 7.84
CA GLY A 68 -6.30 -5.80 8.25
C GLY A 68 -6.37 -5.60 9.78
N PRO A 69 -6.70 -6.64 10.57
CA PRO A 69 -6.65 -6.58 12.02
C PRO A 69 -5.28 -6.21 12.60
N LEU A 70 -4.17 -6.69 12.02
CA LEU A 70 -2.83 -6.33 12.49
C LEU A 70 -2.55 -4.83 12.37
N LEU A 71 -3.02 -4.18 11.29
CA LEU A 71 -2.90 -2.72 11.15
C LEU A 71 -3.76 -1.98 12.18
N SER A 72 -4.98 -2.47 12.42
CA SER A 72 -5.88 -1.92 13.44
C SER A 72 -5.32 -2.06 14.86
N ASP A 73 -4.63 -3.17 15.14
CA ASP A 73 -3.98 -3.42 16.43
C ASP A 73 -2.80 -2.49 16.67
N LEU A 74 -2.00 -2.19 15.64
CA LEU A 74 -0.96 -1.16 15.70
C LEU A 74 -1.58 0.21 16.01
N ALA A 75 -2.63 0.60 15.27
CA ALA A 75 -3.30 1.88 15.47
C ALA A 75 -3.81 2.01 16.92
N ARG A 76 -4.41 0.95 17.47
CA ARG A 76 -4.85 0.89 18.86
C ARG A 76 -3.68 0.99 19.85
N ALA A 77 -2.62 0.22 19.64
CA ALA A 77 -1.45 0.19 20.52
C ALA A 77 -0.74 1.56 20.59
N LEU A 78 -0.76 2.31 19.48
CA LEU A 78 -0.20 3.66 19.43
C LEU A 78 -1.19 4.75 19.81
N GLY A 79 -2.48 4.45 19.98
CA GLY A 79 -3.53 5.46 20.16
C GLY A 79 -3.60 6.42 18.96
N VAL A 80 -3.56 5.88 17.75
CA VAL A 80 -3.77 6.57 16.48
C VAL A 80 -5.27 6.62 16.21
N ASN A 81 -5.81 7.83 16.03
CA ASN A 81 -7.21 8.04 15.68
C ASN A 81 -7.34 8.23 14.15
N ALA A 82 -7.79 7.19 13.46
CA ALA A 82 -8.03 7.18 12.02
C ALA A 82 -9.41 7.76 11.67
N ASP A 83 -9.62 9.03 12.04
CA ASP A 83 -10.87 9.75 11.77
C ASP A 83 -10.86 10.29 10.32
N PRO A 84 -11.77 9.85 9.43
CA PRO A 84 -11.83 10.34 8.06
C PRO A 84 -11.98 11.86 7.98
N GLU A 85 -12.64 12.50 8.95
CA GLU A 85 -12.79 13.97 8.99
C GLU A 85 -11.49 14.72 9.28
N LYS A 86 -10.50 14.04 9.87
CA LYS A 86 -9.15 14.57 10.13
C LYS A 86 -8.12 14.07 9.12
N THR A 87 -8.54 13.28 8.14
CA THR A 87 -7.67 12.69 7.13
C THR A 87 -7.52 13.64 5.95
N VAL A 88 -6.30 13.77 5.43
CA VAL A 88 -6.08 14.62 4.26
C VAL A 88 -6.82 14.07 3.05
N TRP A 89 -7.44 14.95 2.27
CA TRP A 89 -8.29 14.56 1.15
C TRP A 89 -7.53 13.76 0.07
N GLU A 90 -6.21 13.93 -0.07
CA GLU A 90 -5.40 13.16 -0.99
C GLU A 90 -5.41 11.66 -0.64
N SER A 91 -5.38 11.32 0.66
CA SER A 91 -5.44 9.94 1.14
C SER A 91 -6.83 9.34 0.89
N LEU A 92 -7.89 10.08 1.21
CA LEU A 92 -9.27 9.67 0.92
C LEU A 92 -9.52 9.51 -0.59
N ALA A 93 -8.96 10.40 -1.41
CA ALA A 93 -9.08 10.32 -2.87
C ALA A 93 -8.36 9.09 -3.44
N LEU A 94 -7.21 8.71 -2.87
CA LEU A 94 -6.53 7.46 -3.22
C LEU A 94 -7.40 6.26 -2.84
N ALA A 95 -7.95 6.22 -1.63
CA ALA A 95 -8.85 5.14 -1.20
C ALA A 95 -10.07 5.00 -2.12
N ASN A 96 -10.75 6.12 -2.39
CA ASN A 96 -11.91 6.17 -3.28
C ASN A 96 -11.59 5.71 -4.71
N LEU A 97 -10.42 6.08 -5.24
CA LEU A 97 -9.95 5.60 -6.53
C LEU A 97 -9.83 4.07 -6.53
N MET A 98 -9.18 3.50 -5.51
CA MET A 98 -8.99 2.04 -5.42
C MET A 98 -10.32 1.31 -5.35
N VAL A 99 -11.25 1.78 -4.51
CA VAL A 99 -12.60 1.23 -4.37
C VAL A 99 -13.37 1.32 -5.70
N ALA A 100 -13.33 2.47 -6.37
CA ALA A 100 -14.03 2.66 -7.65
C ALA A 100 -13.55 1.69 -8.74
N LEU A 101 -12.23 1.45 -8.81
CA LEU A 101 -11.66 0.50 -9.77
C LEU A 101 -12.05 -0.95 -9.47
N ALA A 102 -12.15 -1.33 -8.19
CA ALA A 102 -12.45 -2.70 -7.78
C ALA A 102 -13.95 -3.05 -7.88
N LEU A 103 -14.85 -2.09 -7.64
CA LEU A 103 -16.30 -2.33 -7.60
C LEU A 103 -16.92 -2.62 -8.98
N ASP A 104 -16.50 -1.90 -10.02
CA ASP A 104 -17.06 -2.06 -11.37
C ASP A 104 -16.15 -2.93 -12.25
N ARG A 105 -16.71 -4.03 -12.76
CA ARG A 105 -15.98 -5.00 -13.60
C ARG A 105 -15.48 -4.43 -14.91
N ARG A 106 -16.03 -3.31 -15.37
CA ARG A 106 -15.49 -2.56 -16.51
C ARG A 106 -14.05 -2.11 -16.25
N TYR A 107 -13.68 -1.86 -15.00
CA TYR A 107 -12.35 -1.42 -14.59
C TYR A 107 -11.49 -2.54 -14.00
N ALA A 108 -11.87 -3.81 -14.16
CA ALA A 108 -11.17 -4.91 -13.51
C ALA A 108 -9.67 -4.98 -13.89
N TYR A 109 -9.31 -4.68 -15.14
CA TYR A 109 -7.90 -4.61 -15.57
C TYR A 109 -7.17 -3.38 -15.02
N HIS A 110 -7.85 -2.23 -14.89
CA HIS A 110 -7.29 -1.09 -14.16
C HIS A 110 -7.05 -1.42 -12.69
N SER A 111 -7.98 -2.13 -12.04
CA SER A 111 -7.82 -2.60 -10.67
C SER A 111 -6.60 -3.52 -10.52
N ILE A 112 -6.38 -4.46 -11.45
CA ILE A 112 -5.18 -5.31 -11.49
C ILE A 112 -3.90 -4.46 -11.54
N GLY A 113 -3.88 -3.43 -12.37
CA GLY A 113 -2.75 -2.50 -12.44
C GLY A 113 -2.52 -1.73 -11.15
N ALA A 114 -3.60 -1.19 -10.58
CA ALA A 114 -3.56 -0.41 -9.35
C ALA A 114 -3.08 -1.25 -8.15
N LEU A 115 -3.63 -2.46 -7.97
CA LEU A 115 -3.20 -3.41 -6.94
C LEU A 115 -1.76 -3.87 -7.16
N GLY A 116 -1.38 -4.18 -8.41
CA GLY A 116 0.01 -4.54 -8.74
C GLY A 116 1.02 -3.43 -8.44
N ALA A 117 0.62 -2.16 -8.53
CA ALA A 117 1.48 -1.04 -8.12
C ALA A 117 1.66 -0.97 -6.60
N ILE A 118 0.69 -1.43 -5.80
CA ILE A 118 0.85 -1.57 -4.35
C ILE A 118 1.88 -2.65 -4.07
N GLU A 119 1.68 -3.85 -4.58
CA GLU A 119 2.58 -5.01 -4.44
C GLU A 119 4.03 -4.68 -4.78
N LEU A 120 4.24 -3.98 -5.90
CA LEU A 120 5.57 -3.63 -6.36
C LEU A 120 6.27 -2.59 -5.47
N THR A 121 5.53 -1.69 -4.82
CA THR A 121 6.10 -0.51 -4.15
C THR A 121 5.98 -0.52 -2.64
N ALA A 122 5.14 -1.38 -2.06
CA ALA A 122 4.90 -1.50 -0.63
C ALA A 122 6.13 -1.98 0.16
N PRO A 123 6.82 -3.08 -0.21
CA PRO A 123 7.82 -3.68 0.68
C PRO A 123 8.94 -2.71 1.10
N GLY A 124 9.44 -1.89 0.16
CA GLY A 124 10.48 -0.91 0.46
C GLY A 124 10.03 0.22 1.41
N ARG A 125 8.76 0.64 1.32
CA ARG A 125 8.19 1.69 2.16
C ARG A 125 7.85 1.17 3.55
N VAL A 126 7.19 0.01 3.60
CA VAL A 126 6.80 -0.69 4.84
C VAL A 126 8.03 -0.99 5.70
N ALA A 127 9.13 -1.46 5.10
CA ALA A 127 10.38 -1.71 5.83
C ALA A 127 10.99 -0.45 6.47
N GLN A 128 10.79 0.73 5.86
CA GLN A 128 11.28 1.99 6.41
C GLN A 128 10.38 2.49 7.54
N VAL A 129 9.06 2.30 7.44
CA VAL A 129 8.13 2.58 8.55
C VAL A 129 8.41 1.66 9.74
N ASP A 130 8.64 0.37 9.51
CA ASP A 130 9.02 -0.60 10.56
C ASP A 130 10.26 -0.15 11.33
N ARG A 131 11.31 0.25 10.59
CA ARG A 131 12.55 0.78 11.17
C ARG A 131 12.33 2.03 12.01
N GLY A 132 11.49 2.95 11.52
CA GLY A 132 11.12 4.16 12.26
C GLY A 132 10.38 3.85 13.56
N LEU A 133 9.42 2.93 13.52
CA LEU A 133 8.68 2.47 14.69
C LEU A 133 9.61 1.80 15.72
N ALA A 134 10.52 0.93 15.26
CA ALA A 134 11.51 0.30 16.13
C ALA A 134 12.43 1.33 16.81
N ARG A 135 12.96 2.31 16.05
CA ARG A 135 13.76 3.43 16.59
C ARG A 135 13.01 4.23 17.66
N LEU A 136 11.71 4.41 17.48
CA LEU A 136 10.83 5.15 18.39
C LEU A 136 10.36 4.32 19.60
N GLY A 137 10.91 3.11 19.80
CA GLY A 137 10.61 2.26 20.95
C GLY A 137 9.29 1.50 20.87
N VAL A 138 8.68 1.40 19.68
CA VAL A 138 7.44 0.62 19.49
C VAL A 138 7.77 -0.88 19.53
N PRO A 139 7.14 -1.67 20.44
CA PRO A 139 7.43 -3.09 20.56
C PRO A 139 7.14 -3.87 19.29
N GLU A 140 7.94 -4.90 19.01
CA GLU A 140 7.79 -5.76 17.83
C GLU A 140 6.37 -6.34 17.69
N ALA A 141 5.76 -6.74 18.81
CA ALA A 141 4.39 -7.26 18.82
C ALA A 141 3.37 -6.26 18.24
N ALA A 142 3.56 -4.95 18.47
CA ALA A 142 2.66 -3.91 17.96
C ALA A 142 2.91 -3.59 16.48
N ARG A 143 4.14 -3.75 15.97
CA ARG A 143 4.51 -3.47 14.58
C ARG A 143 4.50 -4.70 13.66
N ARG A 144 3.90 -5.83 14.07
CA ARG A 144 3.82 -7.09 13.29
C ARG A 144 3.33 -6.89 11.86
N TYR A 145 2.37 -5.98 11.65
CA TYR A 145 1.91 -5.62 10.31
C TYR A 145 3.08 -5.25 9.38
N PHE A 146 3.91 -4.29 9.80
CA PHE A 146 5.02 -3.81 9.00
C PHE A 146 6.14 -4.84 8.86
N THR A 147 6.47 -5.58 9.93
CA THR A 147 7.48 -6.65 9.87
C THR A 147 7.10 -7.73 8.84
N LEU A 148 5.83 -8.12 8.80
CA LEU A 148 5.34 -9.15 7.90
C LEU A 148 5.45 -8.71 6.43
N HIS A 149 4.87 -7.55 6.11
CA HIS A 149 4.81 -7.02 4.74
C HIS A 149 6.19 -6.61 4.18
N ALA A 150 7.16 -6.31 5.04
CA ALA A 150 8.53 -6.04 4.59
C ALA A 150 9.19 -7.25 3.89
N THR A 151 8.70 -8.46 4.15
CA THR A 151 9.27 -9.71 3.59
C THR A 151 8.31 -10.45 2.68
N LEU A 152 7.01 -10.48 3.01
CA LEU A 152 6.00 -11.22 2.27
C LEU A 152 5.76 -10.63 0.89
N ASP A 153 5.63 -9.31 0.81
CA ASP A 153 5.26 -8.58 -0.41
C ASP A 153 6.32 -8.71 -1.53
N LEU A 154 7.57 -9.05 -1.20
CA LEU A 154 8.57 -9.33 -2.24
C LEU A 154 8.16 -10.54 -3.09
N LYS A 155 7.66 -11.59 -2.44
CA LYS A 155 7.19 -12.80 -3.12
C LYS A 155 5.88 -12.53 -3.85
N HIS A 156 4.98 -11.76 -3.25
CA HIS A 156 3.73 -11.36 -3.89
C HIS A 156 4.00 -10.51 -5.13
N SER A 157 4.92 -9.56 -5.09
CA SER A 157 5.35 -8.78 -6.27
C SER A 157 5.90 -9.66 -7.39
N GLU A 158 6.80 -10.60 -7.08
CA GLU A 158 7.33 -11.54 -8.08
C GLU A 158 6.23 -12.41 -8.70
N ALA A 159 5.32 -12.93 -7.87
CA ALA A 159 4.21 -13.77 -8.32
C ALA A 159 3.16 -12.97 -9.09
N TRP A 160 2.87 -11.73 -8.70
CA TRP A 160 1.97 -10.83 -9.42
C TRP A 160 2.48 -10.57 -10.84
N ASN A 161 3.78 -10.28 -10.98
CA ASN A 161 4.39 -10.09 -12.30
C ASN A 161 4.32 -11.36 -13.15
N ARG A 162 4.66 -12.51 -12.56
CA ARG A 162 4.77 -13.78 -13.30
C ARG A 162 3.42 -14.40 -13.64
N GLU A 163 2.52 -14.47 -12.68
CA GLU A 163 1.26 -15.22 -12.77
C GLU A 163 0.06 -14.35 -13.13
N VAL A 164 0.07 -13.06 -12.77
CA VAL A 164 -1.05 -12.14 -13.06
C VAL A 164 -0.74 -11.33 -14.32
N LEU A 165 0.24 -10.42 -14.28
CA LEU A 165 0.47 -9.47 -15.37
C LEU A 165 0.85 -10.16 -16.67
N ARG A 166 1.87 -11.04 -16.65
CA ARG A 166 2.31 -11.75 -17.86
C ARG A 166 1.23 -12.64 -18.45
N SER A 167 0.48 -13.37 -17.62
CA SER A 167 -0.57 -14.29 -18.12
C SER A 167 -1.74 -13.54 -18.74
N LEU A 168 -2.16 -12.42 -18.15
CA LEU A 168 -3.24 -11.58 -18.67
C LEU A 168 -2.84 -10.93 -20.00
N VAL A 169 -1.66 -10.32 -20.08
CA VAL A 169 -1.18 -9.64 -21.29
C VAL A 169 -0.89 -10.63 -22.42
N ALA A 170 -0.35 -11.81 -22.12
CA ALA A 170 -0.13 -12.85 -23.13
C ALA A 170 -1.45 -13.36 -23.73
N ARG A 171 -2.51 -13.43 -22.91
CA ARG A 171 -3.84 -13.89 -23.34
C ARG A 171 -4.62 -12.79 -24.07
N GLU A 172 -4.62 -11.57 -23.55
CA GLU A 172 -5.36 -10.41 -24.09
C GLU A 172 -4.43 -9.19 -24.10
N PRO A 173 -3.67 -8.98 -25.19
CA PRO A 173 -2.71 -7.88 -25.28
C PRO A 173 -3.32 -6.49 -25.11
N ARG A 174 -4.61 -6.30 -25.44
CA ARG A 174 -5.29 -5.01 -25.28
C ARG A 174 -5.49 -4.64 -23.81
N ALA A 175 -5.49 -5.62 -22.90
CA ALA A 175 -5.59 -5.37 -21.46
C ALA A 175 -4.36 -4.63 -20.89
N ALA A 176 -3.21 -4.69 -21.58
CA ALA A 176 -1.98 -4.04 -21.14
C ALA A 176 -2.16 -2.54 -20.91
N GLN A 177 -2.94 -1.86 -21.77
CA GLN A 177 -3.20 -0.44 -21.62
C GLN A 177 -3.99 -0.14 -20.34
N ALA A 178 -5.10 -0.85 -20.10
CA ALA A 178 -5.91 -0.67 -18.89
C ALA A 178 -5.12 -0.95 -17.61
N ILE A 179 -4.30 -2.00 -17.61
CA ILE A 179 -3.40 -2.34 -16.51
C ILE A 179 -2.40 -1.19 -16.26
N ALA A 180 -1.73 -0.70 -17.30
CA ALA A 180 -0.77 0.39 -17.16
C ALA A 180 -1.43 1.68 -16.66
N GLU A 181 -2.63 2.00 -17.17
CA GLU A 181 -3.43 3.15 -16.74
C GLU A 181 -3.77 3.06 -15.25
N GLY A 182 -4.29 1.91 -14.80
CA GLY A 182 -4.62 1.69 -13.38
C GLY A 182 -3.41 1.81 -12.45
N ALA A 183 -2.27 1.22 -12.86
CA ALA A 183 -1.01 1.35 -12.13
C ALA A 183 -0.57 2.82 -12.03
N LEU A 184 -0.65 3.58 -13.14
CA LEU A 184 -0.29 4.99 -13.17
C LEU A 184 -1.25 5.85 -12.32
N MET A 185 -2.55 5.56 -12.34
CA MET A 185 -3.54 6.24 -11.51
C MET A 185 -3.21 6.07 -10.02
N ARG A 186 -2.93 4.83 -9.57
CA ARG A 186 -2.48 4.55 -8.20
C ARG A 186 -1.21 5.34 -7.91
N LEU A 187 -0.15 5.17 -8.72
CA LEU A 187 1.15 5.79 -8.46
C LEU A 187 1.05 7.32 -8.34
N ARG A 188 0.27 7.97 -9.21
CA ARG A 188 0.03 9.42 -9.16
C ARG A 188 -0.77 9.85 -7.93
N ALA A 189 -1.80 9.10 -7.56
CA ALA A 189 -2.57 9.38 -6.35
C ALA A 189 -1.70 9.22 -5.08
N GLY A 190 -0.87 8.17 -5.02
CA GLY A 190 0.10 7.99 -3.93
C GLY A 190 1.16 9.09 -3.88
N ALA A 191 1.67 9.55 -5.02
CA ALA A 191 2.61 10.68 -5.07
C ALA A 191 2.00 11.95 -4.47
N ARG A 192 0.73 12.26 -4.76
CA ARG A 192 0.01 13.38 -4.15
C ARG A 192 -0.13 13.25 -2.64
N CYS A 193 -0.38 12.03 -2.13
CA CYS A 193 -0.40 11.76 -0.70
C CYS A 193 0.96 12.12 -0.08
N PHE A 194 2.05 11.61 -0.67
CA PHE A 194 3.39 11.85 -0.14
C PHE A 194 3.80 13.34 -0.22
N ASP A 195 3.44 14.04 -1.29
CA ASP A 195 3.59 15.50 -1.38
C ASP A 195 2.86 16.22 -0.25
N ARG A 196 1.60 15.84 0.02
CA ARG A 196 0.81 16.41 1.11
C ARG A 196 1.43 16.12 2.47
N TYR A 197 1.91 14.90 2.70
CA TYR A 197 2.53 14.48 3.95
C TYR A 197 3.82 15.24 4.22
N ARG A 198 4.67 15.43 3.19
CA ARG A 198 5.89 16.26 3.30
C ARG A 198 5.58 17.71 3.66
N ARG A 199 4.54 18.30 3.06
CA ARG A 199 4.11 19.67 3.41
C ARG A 199 3.66 19.78 4.86
N GLU A 200 2.97 18.77 5.38
CA GLU A 200 2.53 18.76 6.79
C GLU A 200 3.71 18.58 7.75
N LEU A 201 4.47 17.51 7.54
CA LEU A 201 5.45 17.04 8.50
C LEU A 201 6.70 17.89 8.53
N GLN A 202 6.85 18.78 7.54
CA GLN A 202 7.98 19.65 7.30
C GLN A 202 9.30 18.96 7.66
N PRO A 203 9.69 17.89 6.93
CA PRO A 203 10.98 17.25 7.14
C PRO A 203 12.06 18.31 6.94
N SER A 204 12.56 18.89 8.03
CA SER A 204 13.68 19.82 7.97
C SER A 204 14.82 19.09 7.27
N GLU A 205 15.32 19.68 6.17
CA GLU A 205 16.33 19.17 5.22
C GLU A 205 15.85 18.49 3.92
N LEU A 206 14.60 18.66 3.45
CA LEU A 206 14.29 18.31 2.04
C LEU A 206 14.66 19.40 1.02
N ALA A 207 15.17 20.55 1.46
CA ALA A 207 15.49 21.70 0.61
C ALA A 207 16.98 21.88 0.25
N GLN A 208 17.88 20.96 0.64
CA GLN A 208 19.34 21.14 0.41
C GLN A 208 20.04 19.92 -0.23
N GLY A 209 19.35 19.11 -1.02
CA GLY A 209 19.90 17.83 -1.50
C GLY A 209 19.74 17.48 -2.96
N VAL A 210 19.33 18.40 -3.85
CA VAL A 210 19.36 18.14 -5.30
C VAL A 210 20.08 19.29 -6.00
N ALA A 211 21.40 19.35 -5.80
CA ALA A 211 22.25 19.85 -6.85
C ALA A 211 22.16 18.86 -8.01
N VAL A 212 21.44 19.24 -9.06
CA VAL A 212 21.55 18.56 -10.35
C VAL A 212 22.98 18.84 -10.83
N ALA A 213 23.85 17.84 -10.71
CA ALA A 213 25.12 17.84 -11.42
C ALA A 213 24.84 17.75 -12.93
N PRO A 214 25.64 18.43 -13.78
CA PRO A 214 25.33 18.69 -15.19
C PRO A 214 25.18 17.45 -16.05
#